data_AF-A0A7Z8YQR6-F1
#
_entry.id   AF-A0A7Z8YQR6-F1
#
_cell.length_a   1.000
_cell.length_b   1.000
_cell.length_c   1.000
_cell.angle_alpha   90.00
_cell.angle_beta   90.00
_cell.angle_gamma   90.00
#
_symmetry.space_group_name_H-M   'P 1'
#
loop_
_entity.id
_entity.type
_entity.pdbx_description
1 polymer ?
#
loop_
_entity_poly.entity_id
_entity_poly.type
_entity_poly.pdbx_seq_one_letter_code
_entity_poly.pdbx_strand_id
1 'polypeptide(L)'
;MENLAQYLDSTYLKLPEQAEISLEETEKIVFNLVDEAIAHNIFAVMIRPHFVSKVKQYLSEKNSTVKVGTVIGFHQGTASQSEKLKEAKKAIEDGADELDFVMNYEKFLAEGWEAVKEEVLECTQLCIENQKVAKWIIEIAALTDTQIAEVTKNIATLVEENFPENTSKVFVKSSTGFYVTENGKPNGATVEGIKIMLANARQLPVKAAGGVRNAEEAKVMIDLGVKRIGTSAAKSIVIGENSLSNY
;
A
#
# COMPACT_ATOMS: atom_id res chain seq x y z
N MET A 1 -11.09 6.81 22.27
CA MET A 1 -11.19 6.80 20.80
C MET A 1 -9.93 6.14 20.29
N GLU A 2 -10.06 5.14 19.41
CA GLU A 2 -8.88 4.63 18.69
C GLU A 2 -8.18 5.80 17.99
N ASN A 3 -6.85 5.82 18.08
CA ASN A 3 -6.06 6.82 17.37
C ASN A 3 -6.03 6.45 15.89
N LEU A 4 -7.02 6.92 15.12
CA LEU A 4 -7.15 6.66 13.68
C LEU A 4 -5.85 6.94 12.92
N ALA A 5 -5.09 7.97 13.32
CA ALA A 5 -3.83 8.35 12.68
C ALA A 5 -2.82 7.20 12.62
N GLN A 6 -2.83 6.31 13.61
CA GLN A 6 -1.93 5.15 13.67
C GLN A 6 -2.32 4.02 12.70
N TYR A 7 -3.51 4.06 12.12
CA TYR A 7 -3.95 3.17 11.05
C TYR A 7 -3.70 3.75 9.65
N LEU A 8 -3.40 5.04 9.51
CA LEU A 8 -3.38 5.72 8.20
C LEU A 8 -1.98 5.80 7.58
N ASP A 9 -1.89 5.44 6.30
CA ASP A 9 -0.81 5.78 5.37
C ASP A 9 -1.28 6.98 4.54
N SER A 10 -0.76 8.19 4.84
CA SER A 10 -1.06 9.38 4.05
C SER A 10 -0.40 9.24 2.67
N THR A 11 -1.18 9.22 1.60
CA THR A 11 -0.72 8.72 0.30
C THR A 11 -0.82 9.78 -0.81
N TYR A 12 0.28 10.02 -1.51
CA TYR A 12 0.29 10.74 -2.78
C TYR A 12 1.21 10.05 -3.79
N LEU A 13 0.60 9.52 -4.86
CA LEU A 13 1.29 8.67 -5.84
C LEU A 13 1.03 9.09 -7.30
N LYS A 14 0.30 10.18 -7.56
CA LYS A 14 0.08 10.63 -8.93
C LYS A 14 1.41 11.12 -9.54
N LEU A 15 1.66 10.76 -10.79
CA LEU A 15 2.70 11.40 -11.58
C LEU A 15 2.29 12.84 -11.95
N PRO A 16 3.24 13.75 -12.19
CA PRO A 16 2.94 15.11 -12.63
C PRO A 16 2.00 15.14 -13.84
N GLU A 17 2.22 14.25 -14.82
CA GLU A 17 1.39 14.15 -16.02
C GLU A 17 -0.04 13.67 -15.71
N GLN A 18 -0.21 12.81 -14.71
CA GLN A 18 -1.53 12.32 -14.27
C GLN A 18 -2.30 13.35 -13.44
N ALA A 19 -1.59 14.31 -12.85
CA ALA A 19 -2.18 15.39 -12.06
C ALA A 19 -2.23 16.72 -12.80
N GLU A 20 -1.70 16.77 -14.04
CA GLU A 20 -1.59 17.98 -14.86
C GLU A 20 -0.84 19.14 -14.15
N ILE A 21 0.23 18.81 -13.44
CA ILE A 21 1.07 19.75 -12.68
C ILE A 21 2.55 19.56 -12.98
N SER A 22 3.39 20.49 -12.52
CA SER A 22 4.85 20.39 -12.60
C SER A 22 5.45 19.44 -11.55
N LEU A 23 6.72 19.08 -11.76
CA LEU A 23 7.53 18.37 -10.75
C LEU A 23 7.72 19.20 -9.48
N GLU A 24 7.82 20.53 -9.59
CA GLU A 24 7.96 21.42 -8.43
C GLU A 24 6.68 21.44 -7.59
N GLU A 25 5.51 21.51 -8.22
CA GLU A 25 4.22 21.41 -7.54
C GLU A 25 4.03 20.03 -6.91
N THR A 26 4.45 18.97 -7.59
CA THR A 26 4.45 17.61 -7.05
C THR A 26 5.32 17.52 -5.79
N GLU A 27 6.51 18.10 -5.80
CA GLU A 27 7.40 18.14 -4.63
C GLU A 27 6.75 18.91 -3.47
N LYS A 28 6.15 20.07 -3.73
CA LYS A 28 5.40 20.83 -2.71
C LYS A 28 4.25 20.01 -2.10
N ILE A 29 3.48 19.28 -2.91
CA ILE A 29 2.40 18.42 -2.41
C ILE A 29 2.96 17.33 -1.50
N VAL A 30 4.05 16.67 -1.92
CA VAL A 30 4.68 15.60 -1.13
C VAL A 30 5.18 16.12 0.21
N PHE A 31 5.88 17.27 0.25
CA PHE A 31 6.38 17.82 1.51
C PHE A 31 5.26 18.36 2.41
N ASN A 32 4.20 18.94 1.85
CA ASN A 32 3.01 19.30 2.62
C ASN A 32 2.36 18.06 3.25
N LEU A 33 2.24 16.97 2.49
CA LEU A 33 1.72 15.69 2.99
C LEU A 33 2.57 15.13 4.14
N VAL A 34 3.89 15.29 4.07
CA VAL A 34 4.81 14.92 5.16
C VAL A 34 4.59 15.79 6.39
N ASP A 35 4.48 17.11 6.22
CA ASP A 35 4.20 18.03 7.33
C ASP A 35 2.86 17.75 8.03
N GLU A 36 1.82 17.42 7.26
CA GLU A 36 0.54 16.99 7.79
C GLU A 36 0.66 15.68 8.57
N ALA A 37 1.42 14.70 8.05
CA ALA A 37 1.64 13.45 8.74
C ALA A 37 2.37 13.64 10.07
N ILE A 38 3.36 14.53 10.13
CA ILE A 38 4.04 14.92 11.37
C ILE A 38 3.06 15.58 12.34
N ALA A 39 2.34 16.62 11.89
CA ALA A 39 1.47 17.42 12.73
C ALA A 39 0.33 16.60 13.36
N HIS A 40 -0.15 15.58 12.65
CA HIS A 40 -1.28 14.75 13.06
C HIS A 40 -0.87 13.36 13.58
N ASN A 41 0.43 13.10 13.77
CA ASN A 41 0.96 11.79 14.18
C ASN A 41 0.40 10.64 13.32
N ILE A 42 0.35 10.85 12.01
CA ILE A 42 -0.02 9.79 11.06
C ILE A 42 1.15 8.81 10.97
N PHE A 43 0.85 7.51 11.00
CA PHE A 43 1.89 6.48 11.09
C PHE A 43 2.92 6.53 9.95
N ALA A 44 2.47 6.71 8.71
CA ALA A 44 3.34 6.74 7.54
C ALA A 44 2.87 7.69 6.45
N VAL A 45 3.82 8.06 5.60
CA VAL A 45 3.57 8.59 4.26
C VAL A 45 3.86 7.54 3.20
N MET A 46 3.09 7.54 2.11
CA MET A 46 3.26 6.66 0.97
C MET A 46 3.47 7.50 -0.29
N ILE A 47 4.70 7.47 -0.80
CA ILE A 47 5.19 8.36 -1.86
C ILE A 47 5.91 7.56 -2.95
N ARG A 48 6.23 8.19 -4.10
CA ARG A 48 6.98 7.52 -5.17
C ARG A 48 8.47 7.35 -4.81
N PRO A 49 9.16 6.34 -5.37
CA PRO A 49 10.53 5.99 -4.99
C PRO A 49 11.53 7.15 -5.05
N HIS A 50 11.43 8.03 -6.05
CA HIS A 50 12.37 9.14 -6.24
C HIS A 50 12.31 10.21 -5.14
N PHE A 51 11.27 10.23 -4.30
CA PHE A 51 11.16 11.13 -3.15
C PHE A 51 11.68 10.52 -1.85
N VAL A 52 11.91 9.21 -1.78
CA VAL A 52 12.20 8.48 -0.52
C VAL A 52 13.41 9.08 0.21
N SER A 53 14.55 9.21 -0.47
CA SER A 53 15.78 9.72 0.16
C SER A 53 15.61 11.14 0.70
N LYS A 54 15.02 12.05 -0.10
CA LYS A 54 14.74 13.44 0.31
C LYS A 54 13.79 13.49 1.51
N VAL A 55 12.72 12.71 1.51
CA VAL A 55 11.73 12.69 2.61
C VAL A 55 12.32 12.07 3.88
N LYS A 56 13.15 11.02 3.77
CA LYS A 56 13.87 10.46 4.94
C LYS A 56 14.82 11.47 5.57
N GLN A 57 15.58 12.20 4.76
CA GLN A 57 16.44 13.29 5.26
C GLN A 57 15.59 14.35 6.00
N TYR A 58 14.51 14.81 5.38
CA TYR A 58 13.63 15.83 5.96
C TYR A 58 12.99 15.40 7.29
N LEU A 59 12.52 14.16 7.37
CA LEU A 59 11.97 13.60 8.61
C LEU A 59 13.03 13.53 9.71
N SER A 60 14.28 13.20 9.37
CA SER A 60 15.40 13.20 10.31
C SER A 60 15.70 14.60 10.83
N GLU A 61 15.74 15.62 9.96
CA GLU A 61 15.95 17.02 10.35
C GLU A 61 14.86 17.53 11.31
N LYS A 62 13.63 17.00 11.17
CA LYS A 62 12.49 17.31 12.04
C LYS A 62 12.38 16.41 13.28
N ASN A 63 13.29 15.46 13.49
CA ASN A 63 13.22 14.44 14.55
C ASN A 63 11.86 13.68 14.56
N SER A 64 11.31 13.42 13.39
CA SER A 64 10.02 12.74 13.24
C SER A 64 10.18 11.22 13.15
N THR A 65 9.18 10.50 13.67
CA THR A 65 9.12 9.02 13.64
C THR A 65 8.18 8.48 12.56
N VAL A 66 7.55 9.35 11.77
CA VAL A 66 6.68 8.97 10.64
C VAL A 66 7.44 8.04 9.70
N LYS A 67 6.83 6.90 9.35
CA LYS A 67 7.43 5.92 8.44
C LYS A 67 7.31 6.37 6.99
N VAL A 68 8.27 5.98 6.16
CA VAL A 68 8.24 6.23 4.71
C VAL A 68 8.00 4.91 3.99
N GLY A 69 6.81 4.81 3.41
CA GLY A 69 6.47 3.78 2.46
C GLY A 69 6.68 4.26 1.02
N THR A 70 7.04 3.32 0.14
CA THR A 70 7.03 3.54 -1.31
C THR A 70 6.38 2.38 -2.05
N VAL A 71 6.06 2.59 -3.32
CA VAL A 71 5.49 1.58 -4.20
C VAL A 71 6.55 0.98 -5.14
N ILE A 72 6.36 -0.29 -5.54
CA ILE A 72 7.27 -1.04 -6.44
C ILE A 72 6.45 -1.69 -7.56
N GLY A 73 6.93 -1.61 -8.80
CA GLY A 73 6.22 -2.10 -10.00
C GLY A 73 4.90 -1.38 -10.25
N PHE A 74 4.76 -0.15 -9.76
CA PHE A 74 3.48 0.53 -9.63
C PHE A 74 3.09 1.36 -10.86
N HIS A 75 1.85 1.34 -11.32
CA HIS A 75 0.65 0.74 -10.71
C HIS A 75 0.16 -0.52 -11.43
N GLN A 76 0.71 -0.86 -12.60
CA GLN A 76 0.19 -1.96 -13.41
C GLN A 76 0.69 -3.34 -12.95
N GLY A 77 1.79 -3.42 -12.20
CA GLY A 77 2.36 -4.70 -11.76
C GLY A 77 3.05 -5.51 -12.86
N THR A 78 3.11 -4.99 -14.10
CA THR A 78 3.63 -5.67 -15.30
C THR A 78 5.15 -5.69 -15.41
N ALA A 79 5.86 -4.92 -14.58
CA ALA A 79 7.31 -4.98 -14.48
C ALA A 79 7.77 -6.42 -14.17
N SER A 80 8.90 -6.82 -14.75
CA SER A 80 9.49 -8.13 -14.46
C SER A 80 9.98 -8.21 -13.01
N GLN A 81 10.12 -9.43 -12.50
CA GLN A 81 10.66 -9.70 -11.16
C GLN A 81 12.03 -9.04 -10.95
N SER A 82 12.92 -9.08 -11.94
CA SER A 82 14.26 -8.49 -11.84
C SER A 82 14.21 -6.97 -11.75
N GLU A 83 13.29 -6.33 -12.47
CA GLU A 83 13.05 -4.88 -12.39
C GLU A 83 12.48 -4.49 -11.03
N LYS A 84 11.49 -5.23 -10.50
CA LYS A 84 10.94 -4.99 -9.16
C LYS A 84 12.00 -5.17 -8.07
N LEU A 85 12.83 -6.20 -8.15
CA LEU A 85 13.94 -6.39 -7.21
C LEU A 85 14.96 -5.24 -7.27
N LYS A 86 15.28 -4.76 -8.48
CA LYS A 86 16.20 -3.62 -8.65
C LYS A 86 15.61 -2.33 -8.07
N GLU A 87 14.33 -2.06 -8.34
CA GLU A 87 13.61 -0.91 -7.79
C GLU A 87 13.52 -0.99 -6.26
N ALA A 88 13.19 -2.16 -5.71
CA ALA A 88 13.11 -2.40 -4.28
C ALA A 88 14.45 -2.22 -3.57
N LYS A 89 15.55 -2.76 -4.14
CA LYS A 89 16.91 -2.55 -3.61
C LYS A 89 17.24 -1.06 -3.52
N LYS A 90 16.97 -0.31 -4.59
CA LYS A 90 17.20 1.14 -4.59
C LYS A 90 16.33 1.88 -3.57
N ALA A 91 15.06 1.50 -3.42
CA ALA A 91 14.18 2.07 -2.40
C ALA A 91 14.67 1.80 -0.97
N ILE A 92 15.21 0.61 -0.71
CA ILE A 92 15.82 0.23 0.57
C ILE A 92 17.07 1.08 0.84
N GLU A 93 17.94 1.23 -0.16
CA GLU A 93 19.14 2.09 -0.10
C GLU A 93 18.78 3.55 0.16
N ASP A 94 17.67 4.04 -0.43
CA ASP A 94 17.14 5.38 -0.21
C ASP A 94 16.49 5.56 1.18
N GLY A 95 16.33 4.47 1.93
CA GLY A 95 15.88 4.50 3.32
C GLY A 95 14.40 4.23 3.53
N ALA A 96 13.68 3.65 2.54
CA ALA A 96 12.29 3.24 2.71
C ALA A 96 12.14 2.31 3.93
N ASP A 97 11.07 2.50 4.71
CA ASP A 97 10.71 1.64 5.83
C ASP A 97 9.80 0.50 5.36
N GLU A 98 8.94 0.77 4.38
CA GLU A 98 7.96 -0.16 3.86
C GLU A 98 7.84 -0.11 2.33
N LEU A 99 7.58 -1.25 1.70
CA LEU A 99 7.49 -1.39 0.25
C LEU A 99 6.15 -2.03 -0.14
N ASP A 100 5.33 -1.29 -0.88
CA ASP A 100 4.03 -1.73 -1.41
C ASP A 100 4.23 -2.21 -2.88
N PHE A 101 4.39 -3.52 -3.06
CA PHE A 101 4.56 -4.16 -4.37
C PHE A 101 3.22 -4.36 -5.06
N VAL A 102 3.13 -4.07 -6.35
CA VAL A 102 2.00 -4.54 -7.18
C VAL A 102 2.33 -5.92 -7.70
N MET A 103 1.57 -6.93 -7.30
CA MET A 103 1.66 -8.27 -7.88
C MET A 103 1.30 -8.18 -9.37
N ASN A 104 1.95 -8.98 -10.22
CA ASN A 104 1.51 -9.08 -11.61
C ASN A 104 0.14 -9.82 -11.71
N TYR A 105 -0.95 -9.11 -11.41
CA TYR A 105 -2.30 -9.66 -11.36
C TYR A 105 -2.79 -10.12 -12.74
N GLU A 106 -2.33 -9.52 -13.84
CA GLU A 106 -2.64 -9.98 -15.20
C GLU A 106 -2.02 -11.36 -15.47
N LYS A 107 -0.77 -11.57 -15.05
CA LYS A 107 -0.11 -12.88 -15.16
C LYS A 107 -0.78 -13.92 -14.26
N PHE A 108 -1.18 -13.54 -13.05
CA PHE A 108 -1.97 -14.41 -12.17
C PHE A 108 -3.31 -14.81 -12.82
N LEU A 109 -4.03 -13.87 -13.45
CA LEU A 109 -5.28 -14.15 -14.14
C LEU A 109 -5.10 -15.11 -15.34
N ALA A 110 -3.98 -14.99 -16.06
CA ALA A 110 -3.70 -15.78 -17.25
C ALA A 110 -3.13 -17.18 -16.94
N GLU A 111 -2.25 -17.28 -15.95
CA GLU A 111 -1.39 -18.46 -15.73
C GLU A 111 -1.50 -19.06 -14.30
N GLY A 112 -2.22 -18.38 -13.39
CA GLY A 112 -2.42 -18.82 -12.01
C GLY A 112 -1.25 -18.49 -11.06
N TRP A 113 -1.35 -19.01 -9.83
CA TRP A 113 -0.43 -18.68 -8.73
C TRP A 113 1.04 -19.00 -9.00
N GLU A 114 1.32 -20.17 -9.59
CA GLU A 114 2.71 -20.61 -9.81
C GLU A 114 3.48 -19.63 -10.72
N ALA A 115 2.79 -18.87 -11.57
CA ALA A 115 3.41 -17.89 -12.46
C ALA A 115 3.91 -16.61 -11.76
N VAL A 116 3.43 -16.32 -10.55
CA VAL A 116 3.76 -15.11 -9.75
C VAL A 116 4.40 -15.44 -8.40
N LYS A 117 4.39 -16.71 -7.99
CA LYS A 117 4.91 -17.18 -6.70
C LYS A 117 6.36 -16.80 -6.44
N GLU A 118 7.23 -16.96 -7.43
CA GLU A 118 8.67 -16.65 -7.32
C GLU A 118 8.91 -15.15 -7.09
N GLU A 119 8.17 -14.30 -7.80
CA GLU A 119 8.17 -12.85 -7.57
C GLU A 119 7.79 -12.51 -6.12
N VAL A 120 6.70 -13.12 -5.61
CA VAL A 120 6.25 -12.89 -4.24
C VAL A 120 7.30 -13.32 -3.22
N LEU A 121 7.89 -14.50 -3.43
CA LEU A 121 8.90 -15.06 -2.54
C LEU A 121 10.15 -14.18 -2.46
N GLU A 122 10.79 -13.90 -3.60
CA GLU A 122 12.09 -13.21 -3.62
C GLU A 122 11.99 -11.75 -3.21
N CYS A 123 10.94 -11.03 -3.63
CA CYS A 123 10.75 -9.64 -3.21
C CYS A 123 10.43 -9.54 -1.70
N THR A 124 9.69 -10.51 -1.16
CA THR A 124 9.44 -10.60 0.28
C THR A 124 10.72 -10.91 1.05
N GLN A 125 11.52 -11.87 0.57
CA GLN A 125 12.81 -12.23 1.16
C GLN A 125 13.73 -11.01 1.25
N LEU A 126 13.86 -10.25 0.15
CA LEU A 126 14.66 -9.02 0.12
C LEU A 126 14.24 -8.03 1.21
N CYS A 127 12.94 -7.84 1.42
CA CYS A 127 12.43 -6.95 2.45
C CYS A 127 12.78 -7.46 3.85
N ILE A 128 12.58 -8.74 4.12
CA ILE A 128 12.82 -9.36 5.44
C ILE A 128 14.30 -9.29 5.82
N GLU A 129 15.19 -9.65 4.90
CA GLU A 129 16.65 -9.60 5.10
C GLU A 129 17.14 -8.18 5.43
N ASN A 130 16.44 -7.16 4.90
CA ASN A 130 16.73 -5.74 5.15
C ASN A 130 15.84 -5.11 6.24
N GLN A 131 15.13 -5.94 7.01
CA GLN A 131 14.26 -5.54 8.13
C GLN A 131 13.15 -4.54 7.73
N LYS A 132 12.63 -4.67 6.51
CA LYS A 132 11.54 -3.84 5.96
C LYS A 132 10.21 -4.58 6.00
N VAL A 133 9.13 -3.82 5.82
CA VAL A 133 7.78 -4.36 5.64
C VAL A 133 7.48 -4.51 4.16
N ALA A 134 7.03 -5.68 3.73
CA ALA A 134 6.53 -5.93 2.38
C ALA A 134 4.99 -5.89 2.39
N LYS A 135 4.36 -5.22 1.41
CA LYS A 135 2.91 -5.26 1.25
C LYS A 135 2.56 -5.60 -0.18
N TRP A 136 1.78 -6.65 -0.39
CA TRP A 136 1.39 -7.12 -1.71
C TRP A 136 0.03 -6.58 -2.11
N ILE A 137 0.02 -5.64 -3.06
CA ILE A 137 -1.18 -5.15 -3.72
C ILE A 137 -1.65 -6.23 -4.70
N ILE A 138 -2.81 -6.83 -4.42
CA ILE A 138 -3.40 -7.87 -5.26
C ILE A 138 -4.38 -7.32 -6.30
N GLU A 139 -4.70 -6.03 -6.21
CA GLU A 139 -5.65 -5.30 -7.04
C GLU A 139 -7.04 -5.95 -7.11
N ILE A 140 -7.76 -5.93 -5.99
CA ILE A 140 -9.05 -6.63 -5.86
C ILE A 140 -10.11 -6.19 -6.89
N ALA A 141 -10.01 -4.98 -7.44
CA ALA A 141 -10.93 -4.49 -8.46
C ALA A 141 -10.80 -5.24 -9.80
N ALA A 142 -9.66 -5.89 -10.03
CA ALA A 142 -9.39 -6.71 -11.22
C ALA A 142 -9.75 -8.19 -11.02
N LEU A 143 -10.08 -8.61 -9.80
CA LEU A 143 -10.23 -10.01 -9.41
C LEU A 143 -11.68 -10.34 -9.04
N THR A 144 -12.07 -11.60 -9.22
CA THR A 144 -13.30 -12.15 -8.64
C THR A 144 -13.10 -12.50 -7.16
N ASP A 145 -14.18 -12.64 -6.40
CA ASP A 145 -14.14 -13.04 -4.99
C ASP A 145 -13.33 -14.33 -4.75
N THR A 146 -13.50 -15.34 -5.61
CA THR A 146 -12.73 -16.59 -5.54
C THR A 146 -11.23 -16.34 -5.76
N GLN A 147 -10.88 -15.48 -6.71
CA GLN A 147 -9.49 -15.12 -7.01
C GLN A 147 -8.86 -14.30 -5.88
N ILE A 148 -9.63 -13.37 -5.26
CA ILE A 148 -9.19 -12.62 -4.07
C ILE A 148 -8.87 -13.59 -2.93
N ALA A 149 -9.76 -14.56 -2.67
CA ALA A 149 -9.55 -15.58 -1.64
C ALA A 149 -8.31 -16.44 -1.94
N GLU A 150 -8.18 -16.92 -3.18
CA GLU A 150 -7.08 -17.76 -3.64
C GLU A 150 -5.73 -17.05 -3.48
N VAL A 151 -5.56 -15.87 -4.09
CA VAL A 151 -4.28 -15.15 -4.06
C VAL A 151 -3.89 -14.75 -2.63
N THR A 152 -4.85 -14.31 -1.82
CA THR A 152 -4.60 -13.93 -0.43
C THR A 152 -4.13 -15.13 0.38
N LYS A 153 -4.80 -16.29 0.24
CA LYS A 153 -4.43 -17.52 0.92
C LYS A 153 -3.07 -18.03 0.47
N ASN A 154 -2.76 -17.93 -0.81
CA ASN A 154 -1.50 -18.39 -1.38
C ASN A 154 -0.31 -17.53 -0.91
N ILE A 155 -0.46 -16.20 -0.90
CA ILE A 155 0.55 -15.29 -0.30
C ILE A 155 0.75 -15.63 1.18
N ALA A 156 -0.34 -15.76 1.95
CA ALA A 156 -0.27 -16.07 3.37
C ALA A 156 0.43 -17.41 3.65
N THR A 157 0.11 -18.44 2.88
CA THR A 157 0.70 -19.77 3.02
C THR A 157 2.18 -19.75 2.66
N LEU A 158 2.55 -19.12 1.54
CA LEU A 158 3.95 -18.96 1.13
C LEU A 158 4.78 -18.26 2.21
N VAL A 159 4.25 -17.18 2.80
CA VAL A 159 4.94 -16.41 3.84
C VAL A 159 5.05 -17.22 5.14
N GLU A 160 4.00 -17.93 5.55
CA GLU A 160 4.06 -18.78 6.75
C GLU A 160 5.07 -19.93 6.59
N GLU A 161 5.20 -20.49 5.39
CA GLU A 161 6.14 -21.59 5.11
C GLU A 161 7.60 -21.13 5.06
N ASN A 162 7.87 -19.95 4.50
CA ASN A 162 9.24 -19.47 4.26
C ASN A 162 9.73 -18.49 5.32
N PHE A 163 8.82 -17.75 5.96
CA PHE A 163 9.12 -16.69 6.91
C PHE A 163 8.19 -16.70 8.16
N PRO A 164 8.09 -17.83 8.88
CA PRO A 164 7.12 -18.01 9.97
C PRO A 164 7.25 -16.97 11.08
N GLU A 165 8.46 -16.49 11.36
CA GLU A 165 8.72 -15.46 12.39
C GLU A 165 8.49 -14.02 11.91
N ASN A 166 8.13 -13.83 10.64
CA ASN A 166 7.98 -12.52 10.00
C ASN A 166 6.61 -12.30 9.34
N THR A 167 5.63 -13.14 9.64
CA THR A 167 4.24 -12.99 9.15
C THR A 167 3.67 -11.59 9.43
N SER A 168 4.00 -10.99 10.57
CA SER A 168 3.59 -9.63 10.94
C SER A 168 4.25 -8.52 10.10
N LYS A 169 5.28 -8.82 9.32
CA LYS A 169 5.99 -7.88 8.43
C LYS A 169 5.56 -7.98 6.97
N VAL A 170 4.62 -8.88 6.63
CA VAL A 170 4.13 -9.05 5.27
C VAL A 170 2.63 -8.83 5.23
N PHE A 171 2.20 -7.82 4.48
CA PHE A 171 0.79 -7.46 4.35
C PHE A 171 0.22 -7.95 3.02
N VAL A 172 -1.08 -8.21 3.02
CA VAL A 172 -1.87 -8.22 1.78
C VAL A 172 -2.62 -6.89 1.70
N LYS A 173 -2.46 -6.16 0.60
CA LYS A 173 -3.04 -4.84 0.34
C LYS A 173 -4.08 -4.95 -0.78
N SER A 174 -5.22 -4.28 -0.61
CA SER A 174 -6.35 -4.43 -1.54
C SER A 174 -6.04 -3.89 -2.95
N SER A 175 -5.71 -2.60 -3.07
CA SER A 175 -5.70 -1.92 -4.37
C SER A 175 -4.64 -0.84 -4.50
N THR A 176 -4.34 -0.47 -5.75
CA THR A 176 -3.48 0.67 -6.08
C THR A 176 -4.22 2.00 -5.94
N GLY A 177 -5.54 2.01 -6.19
CA GLY A 177 -6.34 3.22 -6.36
C GLY A 177 -6.23 3.82 -7.78
N PHE A 178 -5.53 3.18 -8.70
CA PHE A 178 -5.32 3.64 -10.07
C PHE A 178 -5.97 2.71 -11.11
N TYR A 179 -6.53 1.57 -10.68
CA TYR A 179 -7.21 0.65 -11.58
C TYR A 179 -8.47 1.29 -12.17
N VAL A 180 -8.64 1.18 -13.49
CA VAL A 180 -9.80 1.72 -14.18
C VAL A 180 -10.91 0.68 -14.17
N THR A 181 -11.98 0.98 -13.45
CA THR A 181 -13.17 0.12 -13.33
C THR A 181 -14.24 0.54 -14.32
N GLU A 182 -14.87 -0.44 -14.96
CA GLU A 182 -15.99 -0.20 -15.88
C GLU A 182 -17.35 -0.37 -15.17
N ASN A 183 -18.41 0.20 -15.76
CA ASN A 183 -19.81 -0.03 -15.35
C ASN A 183 -20.12 0.32 -13.88
N GLY A 184 -19.46 1.33 -13.32
CA GLY A 184 -19.71 1.81 -11.97
C GLY A 184 -19.24 0.88 -10.85
N LYS A 185 -18.41 -0.13 -11.17
CA LYS A 185 -17.73 -0.92 -10.14
C LYS A 185 -16.86 -0.01 -9.27
N PRO A 186 -16.86 -0.16 -7.93
CA PRO A 186 -15.97 0.59 -7.07
C PRO A 186 -14.50 0.31 -7.40
N ASN A 187 -13.70 1.37 -7.48
CA ASN A 187 -12.24 1.28 -7.50
C ASN A 187 -11.72 1.32 -6.05
N GLY A 188 -10.92 0.34 -5.65
CA GLY A 188 -10.30 0.28 -4.33
C GLY A 188 -10.91 -0.77 -3.40
N ALA A 189 -10.68 -0.57 -2.10
CA ALA A 189 -11.19 -1.41 -1.03
C ALA A 189 -12.72 -1.34 -0.94
N THR A 190 -13.37 -2.50 -1.00
CA THR A 190 -14.79 -2.69 -0.63
C THR A 190 -14.88 -3.47 0.68
N VAL A 191 -15.98 -3.32 1.41
CA VAL A 191 -16.21 -4.07 2.66
C VAL A 191 -16.21 -5.58 2.38
N GLU A 192 -16.82 -6.00 1.29
CA GLU A 192 -16.90 -7.39 0.85
C GLU A 192 -15.50 -7.94 0.51
N GLY A 193 -14.73 -7.22 -0.31
CA GLY A 193 -13.38 -7.62 -0.69
C GLY A 193 -12.45 -7.73 0.52
N ILE A 194 -12.54 -6.78 1.46
CA ILE A 194 -11.76 -6.80 2.70
C ILE A 194 -12.15 -7.98 3.60
N LYS A 195 -13.43 -8.33 3.71
CA LYS A 195 -13.87 -9.52 4.45
C LYS A 195 -13.29 -10.81 3.85
N ILE A 196 -13.28 -10.93 2.52
CA ILE A 196 -12.68 -12.08 1.83
C ILE A 196 -11.18 -12.14 2.11
N MET A 197 -10.47 -11.01 2.00
CA MET A 197 -9.04 -10.95 2.32
C MET A 197 -8.77 -11.38 3.78
N LEU A 198 -9.48 -10.81 4.75
CA LEU A 198 -9.30 -11.12 6.17
C LEU A 198 -9.57 -12.60 6.49
N ALA A 199 -10.58 -13.21 5.85
CA ALA A 199 -10.90 -14.63 6.02
C ALA A 199 -9.79 -15.56 5.47
N ASN A 200 -8.95 -15.07 4.57
CA ASN A 200 -7.93 -15.88 3.87
C ASN A 200 -6.48 -15.47 4.19
N ALA A 201 -6.25 -14.32 4.84
CA ALA A 201 -4.92 -13.79 5.13
C ALA A 201 -4.18 -14.53 6.26
N ARG A 202 -4.88 -15.41 6.99
CA ARG A 202 -4.31 -16.18 8.12
C ARG A 202 -3.67 -15.24 9.14
N GLN A 203 -2.35 -15.31 9.32
CA GLN A 203 -1.60 -14.45 10.25
C GLN A 203 -1.14 -13.11 9.64
N LEU A 204 -1.25 -12.94 8.32
CA LEU A 204 -0.77 -11.74 7.66
C LEU A 204 -1.74 -10.58 7.92
N PRO A 205 -1.23 -9.39 8.29
CA PRO A 205 -2.07 -8.20 8.40
C PRO A 205 -2.60 -7.75 7.04
N VAL A 206 -3.81 -7.21 7.02
CA VAL A 206 -4.45 -6.66 5.81
C VAL A 206 -4.35 -5.13 5.81
N LYS A 207 -4.08 -4.56 4.63
CA LYS A 207 -4.14 -3.12 4.35
C LYS A 207 -5.27 -2.81 3.37
N ALA A 208 -6.23 -2.00 3.79
CA ALA A 208 -7.24 -1.43 2.89
C ALA A 208 -6.67 -0.21 2.18
N ALA A 209 -6.85 -0.07 0.88
CA ALA A 209 -6.42 1.10 0.12
C ALA A 209 -7.33 1.34 -1.08
N GLY A 210 -7.48 2.63 -1.45
CA GLY A 210 -8.43 3.09 -2.47
C GLY A 210 -9.85 3.10 -1.91
N GLY A 211 -10.56 4.22 -2.04
CA GLY A 211 -11.97 4.32 -1.68
C GLY A 211 -12.29 4.66 -0.22
N VAL A 212 -11.31 4.70 0.71
CA VAL A 212 -11.53 5.13 2.11
C VAL A 212 -11.29 6.64 2.23
N ARG A 213 -12.36 7.42 2.34
CA ARG A 213 -12.35 8.89 2.22
C ARG A 213 -12.77 9.64 3.49
N ASN A 214 -13.50 8.99 4.40
CA ASN A 214 -13.98 9.61 5.64
C ASN A 214 -13.72 8.73 6.88
N ALA A 215 -13.95 9.30 8.06
CA ALA A 215 -13.67 8.66 9.34
C ALA A 215 -14.56 7.46 9.60
N GLU A 216 -15.81 7.51 9.15
CA GLU A 216 -16.78 6.41 9.28
C GLU A 216 -16.32 5.19 8.48
N GLU A 217 -15.93 5.37 7.22
CA GLU A 217 -15.37 4.32 6.36
C GLU A 217 -14.08 3.75 6.97
N ALA A 218 -13.19 4.61 7.45
CA ALA A 218 -11.96 4.17 8.11
C ALA A 218 -12.27 3.32 9.34
N LYS A 219 -13.24 3.74 10.17
CA LYS A 219 -13.68 2.99 11.34
C LYS A 219 -14.26 1.63 10.95
N VAL A 220 -15.09 1.56 9.91
CA VAL A 220 -15.63 0.29 9.40
C VAL A 220 -14.51 -0.67 9.02
N MET A 221 -13.48 -0.22 8.32
CA MET A 221 -12.35 -1.08 7.95
C MET A 221 -11.56 -1.57 9.17
N ILE A 222 -11.34 -0.69 10.16
CA ILE A 222 -10.66 -1.05 11.41
C ILE A 222 -11.47 -2.07 12.21
N ASP A 223 -12.77 -1.86 12.35
CA ASP A 223 -13.68 -2.76 13.07
C ASP A 223 -13.72 -4.17 12.43
N LEU A 224 -13.50 -4.27 11.10
CA LEU A 224 -13.35 -5.56 10.42
C LEU A 224 -12.03 -6.27 10.76
N GLY A 225 -10.99 -5.54 11.18
CA GLY A 225 -9.69 -6.08 11.55
C GLY A 225 -8.52 -5.64 10.68
N VAL A 226 -8.73 -4.69 9.75
CA VAL A 226 -7.66 -4.09 8.94
C VAL A 226 -6.62 -3.42 9.84
N LYS A 227 -5.33 -3.57 9.52
CA LYS A 227 -4.22 -3.00 10.31
C LYS A 227 -3.65 -1.71 9.74
N ARG A 228 -3.87 -1.44 8.45
CA ARG A 228 -3.42 -0.23 7.77
C ARG A 228 -4.44 0.24 6.73
N ILE A 229 -4.55 1.54 6.53
CA ILE A 229 -5.44 2.17 5.57
C ILE A 229 -4.61 3.15 4.72
N GLY A 230 -4.51 2.91 3.42
CA GLY A 230 -3.93 3.84 2.45
C GLY A 230 -4.96 4.81 1.90
N THR A 231 -4.74 6.11 2.11
CA THR A 231 -5.69 7.14 1.67
C THR A 231 -5.00 8.48 1.42
N SER A 232 -5.51 9.24 0.45
CA SER A 232 -5.14 10.64 0.22
C SER A 232 -5.91 11.61 1.12
N ALA A 233 -6.94 11.15 1.84
CA ALA A 233 -7.77 11.93 2.75
C ALA A 233 -7.34 11.79 4.22
N ALA A 234 -6.09 11.36 4.49
CA ALA A 234 -5.64 11.01 5.84
C ALA A 234 -5.83 12.14 6.84
N LYS A 235 -5.49 13.38 6.45
CA LYS A 235 -5.74 14.57 7.27
C LYS A 235 -7.22 14.75 7.60
N SER A 236 -8.09 14.78 6.59
CA SER A 236 -9.55 14.93 6.76
C SER A 236 -10.13 13.86 7.68
N ILE A 237 -9.67 12.62 7.55
CA ILE A 237 -10.07 11.50 8.41
C ILE A 237 -9.65 11.73 9.86
N VAL A 238 -8.43 12.21 10.11
CA VAL A 238 -7.95 12.47 11.48
C VAL A 238 -8.67 13.65 12.13
N ILE A 239 -8.97 14.71 11.39
CA ILE A 239 -9.66 15.90 11.93
C ILE A 239 -11.18 15.74 12.00
N GLY A 240 -11.74 14.67 11.42
CA GLY A 240 -13.19 14.42 11.39
C GLY A 240 -13.96 15.29 10.40
N GLU A 241 -13.28 15.77 9.35
CA GLU A 241 -13.92 16.53 8.27
C GLU A 241 -14.30 15.59 7.12
N ASN A 242 -15.52 15.75 6.58
CA ASN A 242 -15.92 15.05 5.36
C ASN A 242 -15.06 15.54 4.18
N SER A 243 -14.20 14.67 3.65
CA SER A 243 -13.39 15.03 2.47
C SER A 243 -14.30 15.23 1.26
N LEU A 244 -14.31 16.42 0.67
CA LEU A 244 -15.00 16.74 -0.60
C LEU A 244 -14.17 16.34 -1.84
N SER A 245 -13.30 15.33 -1.70
CA SER A 245 -12.35 14.95 -2.74
C SER A 245 -13.02 14.05 -3.79
N ASN A 246 -13.45 14.65 -4.89
CA ASN A 246 -13.76 13.96 -6.14
C ASN A 246 -12.44 13.69 -6.89
N TYR A 247 -11.70 12.68 -6.43
CA TYR A 247 -10.66 12.01 -7.20
C TYR A 247 -10.97 10.52 -7.27
#